data_AF-A0AAW0IM90-F1
#
_entry.id   AF-A0AAW0IM90-F1
#
_cell.length_a   1.000
_cell.length_b   1.000
_cell.length_c   1.000
_cell.angle_alpha   90.00
_cell.angle_beta   90.00
_cell.angle_gamma   90.00
#
_symmetry.space_group_name_H-M   'P 1'
#
loop_
_entity.id
_entity.type
_entity.pdbx_description
1 polymer ?
#
loop_
_entity_poly.entity_id
_entity_poly.type
_entity_poly.pdbx_seq_one_letter_code
_entity_poly.pdbx_strand_id
1 'polypeptide(L)'
;GHNLLILAQGLGQYIQLGTSIDDAIGEAYDKTAKWLGLDMRRSGGPAIEELAREGDAESIKFSIPMKQHKDCNFSYAGLKTQVRLAIESRNINAEIPISCASSQDRRSRADIAASFQRVAVLHLEERCQRAIEWALKIEPSIKHLVVSGGVASNQYVRARLDQVVKKNSLQLVCPPPSLCTDNGVMVAWTGIEHFRMGRFDPPPPAVESEDFVYDLRPRWPLGEEYAEGRSEARSLRKARIHPSLTSIIQASLQQQH
;
A
#
# COMPACT_ATOMS: atom_id res chain seq x y z
N GLY A 1 0.39 4.47 7.20
CA GLY A 1 -0.01 4.22 5.80
C GLY A 1 -0.44 2.78 5.64
N HIS A 2 -0.92 2.39 4.46
CA HIS A 2 -1.42 1.03 4.20
C HIS A 2 -0.89 0.50 2.87
N ASN A 3 -0.42 -0.74 2.86
CA ASN A 3 -0.47 -1.60 1.68
C ASN A 3 -1.56 -2.63 1.91
N LEU A 4 -2.55 -2.66 1.02
CA LEU A 4 -3.70 -3.54 1.12
C LEU A 4 -3.97 -4.16 -0.26
N LEU A 5 -4.17 -5.47 -0.28
CA LEU A 5 -4.59 -6.20 -1.47
C LEU A 5 -6.02 -6.70 -1.24
N ILE A 6 -6.95 -6.15 -2.00
CA ILE A 6 -8.39 -6.47 -1.92
C ILE A 6 -8.84 -7.05 -3.25
N LEU A 7 -9.55 -8.18 -3.20
CA LEU A 7 -10.45 -8.59 -4.28
C LEU A 7 -11.81 -7.93 -4.04
N ALA A 8 -12.21 -7.04 -4.93
CA ALA A 8 -13.52 -6.40 -4.92
C ALA A 8 -14.44 -7.10 -5.91
N GLN A 9 -15.45 -7.81 -5.40
CA GLN A 9 -16.45 -8.53 -6.22
C GLN A 9 -17.69 -7.65 -6.49
N GLY A 10 -17.88 -6.61 -5.67
CA GLY A 10 -18.96 -5.65 -5.82
C GLY A 10 -18.89 -4.57 -4.75
N LEU A 11 -19.78 -3.59 -4.82
CA LEU A 11 -19.87 -2.53 -3.81
C LEU A 11 -20.24 -3.14 -2.45
N GLY A 12 -19.34 -3.04 -1.47
CA GLY A 12 -19.51 -3.67 -0.16
C GLY A 12 -19.22 -5.18 -0.13
N GLN A 13 -18.64 -5.75 -1.18
CA GLN A 13 -18.25 -7.16 -1.24
C GLN A 13 -16.75 -7.26 -1.52
N TYR A 14 -16.00 -7.31 -0.43
CA TYR A 14 -14.53 -7.29 -0.44
C TYR A 14 -13.97 -8.53 0.26
N ILE A 15 -12.89 -9.06 -0.30
CA ILE A 15 -12.05 -10.10 0.32
C ILE A 15 -10.64 -9.52 0.47
N GLN A 16 -10.11 -9.53 1.69
CA GLN A 16 -8.75 -9.09 1.96
C GLN A 16 -7.77 -10.24 1.68
N LEU A 17 -6.97 -10.11 0.63
CA LEU A 17 -5.95 -11.09 0.23
C LEU A 17 -4.64 -10.92 1.00
N GLY A 18 -4.30 -9.68 1.37
CA GLY A 18 -3.09 -9.37 2.12
C GLY A 18 -3.06 -7.93 2.63
N THR A 19 -2.29 -7.70 3.68
CA THR A 19 -2.13 -6.37 4.30
C THR A 19 -0.71 -6.16 4.81
N SER A 20 -0.38 -4.94 5.22
CA SER A 20 0.89 -4.65 5.89
C SER A 20 0.87 -5.21 7.32
N ILE A 21 1.87 -5.99 7.69
CA ILE A 21 2.04 -6.49 9.07
C ILE A 21 2.92 -5.56 9.92
N ASP A 22 3.72 -4.71 9.28
CA ASP A 22 4.45 -3.61 9.90
C ASP A 22 4.27 -2.31 9.09
N ASP A 23 5.34 -1.77 8.54
CA ASP A 23 5.37 -0.51 7.81
C ASP A 23 4.87 -0.70 6.39
N ALA A 24 4.19 0.33 5.87
CA ALA A 24 3.80 0.40 4.47
C ALA A 24 4.97 0.80 3.58
N ILE A 25 4.88 0.50 2.27
CA ILE A 25 5.93 0.84 1.29
C ILE A 25 6.18 2.35 1.25
N GLY A 26 5.13 3.18 1.31
CA GLY A 26 5.26 4.63 1.30
C GLY A 26 6.07 5.16 2.49
N GLU A 27 5.87 4.57 3.67
CA GLU A 27 6.66 4.93 4.85
C GLU A 27 8.13 4.52 4.70
N ALA A 28 8.38 3.37 4.08
CA ALA A 28 9.75 2.95 3.75
C ALA A 28 10.44 3.93 2.80
N TYR A 29 9.74 4.39 1.76
CA TYR A 29 10.26 5.44 0.86
C TYR A 29 10.55 6.75 1.60
N ASP A 30 9.60 7.23 2.41
CA ASP A 30 9.76 8.48 3.17
C ASP A 30 10.92 8.40 4.17
N LYS A 31 11.08 7.25 4.84
CA LYS A 31 12.16 7.07 5.81
C LYS A 31 13.52 6.99 5.13
N THR A 32 13.63 6.23 4.04
CA THR A 32 14.86 6.12 3.25
C THR A 32 15.26 7.47 2.67
N ALA A 33 14.32 8.24 2.11
CA ALA A 33 14.57 9.57 1.58
C ALA A 33 15.13 10.53 2.64
N LYS A 34 14.54 10.52 3.84
CA LYS A 34 15.04 11.31 4.98
C LYS A 34 16.45 10.90 5.39
N TRP A 35 16.74 9.60 5.48
CA TRP A 35 18.08 9.13 5.85
C TRP A 35 19.15 9.40 4.79
N LEU A 36 18.76 9.55 3.53
CA LEU A 36 19.65 9.95 2.45
C LEU A 36 19.79 11.48 2.30
N GLY A 37 19.18 12.28 3.17
CA GLY A 37 19.26 13.75 3.13
C GLY A 37 18.64 14.35 1.88
N LEU A 38 17.56 13.76 1.37
CA LEU A 38 16.86 14.23 0.17
C LEU A 38 15.85 15.34 0.50
N ASP A 39 15.50 16.14 -0.50
CA ASP A 39 14.44 17.15 -0.36
C ASP A 39 13.07 16.48 -0.28
N MET A 40 12.37 16.71 0.84
CA MET A 40 11.07 16.12 1.15
C MET A 40 9.88 17.04 0.80
N ARG A 41 10.08 18.17 0.09
CA ARG A 41 9.00 19.12 -0.27
C ARG A 41 7.78 18.48 -0.95
N ARG A 42 7.97 17.41 -1.73
CA ARG A 42 6.89 16.66 -2.40
C ARG A 42 6.48 15.43 -1.59
N SER A 43 7.40 14.48 -1.46
CA SER A 43 7.35 13.28 -0.60
C SER A 43 8.61 12.44 -0.88
N GLY A 44 8.86 11.40 -0.09
CA GLY A 44 10.03 10.53 -0.29
C GLY A 44 9.95 9.66 -1.54
N GLY A 45 8.73 9.33 -1.98
CA GLY A 45 8.48 8.56 -3.21
C GLY A 45 9.17 9.15 -4.45
N PRO A 46 8.79 10.36 -4.89
CA PRO A 46 9.43 11.04 -6.01
C PRO A 46 10.92 11.32 -5.81
N ALA A 47 11.34 11.68 -4.59
CA ALA A 47 12.74 12.00 -4.29
C ALA A 47 13.66 10.78 -4.48
N ILE A 48 13.23 9.61 -3.99
CA ILE A 48 13.94 8.35 -4.21
C ILE A 48 13.91 7.97 -5.68
N GLU A 49 12.76 8.11 -6.36
CA GLU A 49 12.63 7.76 -7.78
C GLU A 49 13.60 8.55 -8.67
N GLU A 50 13.74 9.84 -8.39
CA GLU A 50 14.65 10.72 -9.11
C GLU A 50 16.10 10.33 -8.89
N LEU A 51 16.53 10.20 -7.63
CA LEU A 51 17.90 9.87 -7.29
C LEU A 51 18.29 8.45 -7.74
N ALA A 52 17.35 7.49 -7.67
CA ALA A 52 17.57 6.11 -8.09
C ALA A 52 17.94 5.97 -9.58
N ARG A 53 17.61 6.96 -10.42
CA ARG A 53 18.01 6.96 -11.85
C ARG A 53 19.51 7.21 -12.04
N GLU A 54 20.17 7.78 -11.05
CA GLU A 54 21.62 8.09 -11.09
C GLU A 54 22.48 6.93 -10.55
N GLY A 55 21.87 5.95 -9.87
CA GLY A 55 22.56 4.88 -9.16
C GLY A 55 22.54 3.52 -9.87
N ASP A 56 23.38 2.61 -9.40
CA ASP A 56 23.34 1.20 -9.79
C ASP A 56 22.44 0.41 -8.82
N ALA A 57 21.35 -0.14 -9.35
CA ALA A 57 20.38 -0.90 -8.56
C ALA A 57 20.94 -2.22 -7.98
N GLU A 58 22.07 -2.73 -8.49
CA GLU A 58 22.75 -3.93 -7.99
C GLU A 58 23.95 -3.62 -7.08
N SER A 59 24.27 -2.33 -6.85
CA SER A 59 25.36 -1.88 -5.99
C SER A 59 25.29 -2.44 -4.56
N ILE A 60 24.07 -2.54 -4.02
CA ILE A 60 23.85 -3.03 -2.65
C ILE A 60 22.89 -4.22 -2.68
N LYS A 61 23.34 -5.31 -2.07
CA LYS A 61 22.56 -6.55 -1.96
C LYS A 61 21.66 -6.50 -0.73
N PHE A 62 20.45 -5.98 -0.91
CA PHE A 62 19.39 -6.12 0.09
C PHE A 62 18.66 -7.45 -0.07
N SER A 63 18.30 -8.05 1.06
CA SER A 63 17.42 -9.22 1.11
C SER A 63 15.96 -8.82 0.91
N ILE A 64 15.24 -9.61 0.12
CA ILE A 64 13.82 -9.41 -0.17
C ILE A 64 13.01 -9.73 1.10
N PRO A 65 12.17 -8.80 1.59
CA PRO A 65 11.30 -9.05 2.74
C PRO A 65 10.40 -10.27 2.56
N MET A 66 10.20 -11.02 3.64
CA MET A 66 9.21 -12.11 3.70
C MET A 66 9.34 -13.18 2.58
N LYS A 67 10.54 -13.39 2.01
CA LYS A 67 10.75 -14.29 0.85
C LYS A 67 10.23 -15.72 1.07
N GLN A 68 10.23 -16.21 2.31
CA GLN A 68 9.76 -17.56 2.66
C GLN A 68 8.25 -17.62 2.94
N HIS A 69 7.57 -16.48 3.09
CA HIS A 69 6.15 -16.43 3.41
C HIS A 69 5.31 -16.63 2.15
N LYS A 70 4.37 -17.57 2.21
CA LYS A 70 3.44 -17.90 1.12
C LYS A 70 2.15 -17.07 1.14
N ASP A 71 2.03 -16.10 2.06
CA ASP A 71 0.92 -15.16 2.11
C ASP A 71 1.09 -13.97 1.14
N CYS A 72 0.11 -13.08 1.08
CA CYS A 72 0.20 -11.82 0.33
C CYS A 72 0.49 -10.60 1.24
N ASN A 73 1.02 -10.83 2.44
CA ASN A 73 1.27 -9.76 3.39
C ASN A 73 2.55 -8.98 3.05
N PHE A 74 2.57 -7.72 3.47
CA PHE A 74 3.69 -6.81 3.25
C PHE A 74 4.43 -6.52 4.57
N SER A 75 5.76 -6.44 4.48
CA SER A 75 6.65 -5.98 5.53
C SER A 75 7.79 -5.22 4.88
N TYR A 76 8.09 -4.03 5.40
CA TYR A 76 9.19 -3.20 4.92
C TYR A 76 10.13 -2.77 6.07
N ALA A 77 9.79 -3.07 7.33
CA ALA A 77 10.64 -2.75 8.49
C ALA A 77 12.05 -3.34 8.36
N GLY A 78 12.16 -4.62 7.99
CA GLY A 78 13.45 -5.29 7.80
C GLY A 78 14.29 -4.69 6.66
N LEU A 79 13.65 -4.24 5.58
CA LEU A 79 14.35 -3.55 4.49
C LEU A 79 14.85 -2.18 4.92
N LYS A 80 14.07 -1.41 5.69
CA LYS A 80 14.52 -0.14 6.28
C LYS A 80 15.78 -0.32 7.14
N THR A 81 15.83 -1.37 7.97
CA THR A 81 17.01 -1.67 8.78
C THR A 81 18.24 -1.92 7.91
N GLN A 82 18.10 -2.70 6.83
CA GLN A 82 19.21 -2.95 5.90
C GLN A 82 19.70 -1.67 5.20
N VAL A 83 18.77 -0.80 4.80
CA VAL A 83 19.10 0.53 4.23
C VAL A 83 19.88 1.37 5.23
N ARG A 84 19.45 1.41 6.49
CA ARG A 84 20.15 2.15 7.54
C ARG A 84 21.59 1.65 7.72
N LEU A 85 21.79 0.34 7.76
CA LEU A 85 23.14 -0.25 7.85
C LEU A 85 24.00 0.07 6.63
N ALA A 86 23.40 0.10 5.42
CA ALA A 86 24.10 0.52 4.21
C ALA A 86 24.55 1.99 4.28
N ILE A 87 23.70 2.88 4.77
CA ILE A 87 24.00 4.31 4.97
C ILE A 87 25.16 4.48 5.97
N GLU A 88 25.09 3.77 7.11
CA GLU A 88 26.14 3.78 8.13
C GLU A 88 27.47 3.26 7.56
N SER A 89 27.47 2.14 6.83
CA SER A 89 28.70 1.58 6.22
C SER A 89 29.35 2.49 5.17
N ARG A 90 28.56 3.36 4.52
CA ARG A 90 29.03 4.32 3.52
C ARG A 90 29.37 5.69 4.14
N ASN A 91 29.26 5.84 5.47
CA ASN A 91 29.49 7.09 6.22
C ASN A 91 28.69 8.28 5.67
N ILE A 92 27.45 8.03 5.24
CA ILE A 92 26.57 9.08 4.71
C ILE A 92 26.00 9.88 5.88
N ASN A 93 26.21 11.20 5.89
CA ASN A 93 25.60 12.11 6.85
C ASN A 93 24.37 12.79 6.23
N ALA A 94 23.18 12.47 6.76
CA ALA A 94 21.91 13.05 6.33
C ALA A 94 21.80 14.57 6.60
N GLU A 95 22.58 15.13 7.53
CA GLU A 95 22.63 16.57 7.80
C GLU A 95 23.23 17.36 6.64
N ILE A 96 24.03 16.71 5.79
CA ILE A 96 24.52 17.28 4.54
C ILE A 96 23.42 17.06 3.48
N PRO A 97 22.74 18.12 3.02
CA PRO A 97 21.73 17.98 1.99
C PRO A 97 22.35 17.43 0.70
N ILE A 98 21.58 16.66 -0.07
CA ILE A 98 22.03 16.09 -1.35
C ILE A 98 22.60 17.14 -2.33
N SER A 99 22.14 18.40 -2.25
CA SER A 99 22.64 19.52 -3.05
C SER A 99 24.06 19.96 -2.70
N CYS A 100 24.54 19.64 -1.50
CA CYS A 100 25.87 19.98 -0.99
C CYS A 100 26.79 18.75 -0.89
N ALA A 101 26.30 17.57 -1.28
CA ALA A 101 27.06 16.33 -1.26
C ALA A 101 28.19 16.36 -2.31
N SER A 102 29.34 15.77 -1.97
CA SER A 102 30.39 15.51 -2.96
C SER A 102 29.89 14.55 -4.04
N SER A 103 30.55 14.51 -5.20
CA SER A 103 30.16 13.58 -6.28
C SER A 103 30.17 12.11 -5.82
N GLN A 104 31.12 11.73 -4.95
CA GLN A 104 31.23 10.37 -4.40
C GLN A 104 30.11 10.07 -3.39
N ASP A 105 29.76 11.03 -2.55
CA ASP A 105 28.65 10.90 -1.58
C ASP A 105 27.30 10.81 -2.31
N ARG A 106 27.05 11.70 -3.29
CA ARG A 106 25.85 11.66 -4.13
C ARG A 106 25.70 10.31 -4.83
N ARG A 107 26.78 9.78 -5.42
CA ARG A 107 26.76 8.47 -6.07
C ARG A 107 26.44 7.33 -5.09
N SER A 108 27.02 7.37 -3.89
CA SER A 108 26.75 6.38 -2.85
C SER A 108 25.28 6.43 -2.39
N ARG A 109 24.70 7.62 -2.25
CA ARG A 109 23.26 7.80 -1.94
C ARG A 109 22.38 7.30 -3.08
N ALA A 110 22.78 7.55 -4.33
CA ALA A 110 22.05 7.10 -5.52
C ALA A 110 22.03 5.58 -5.65
N ASP A 111 23.16 4.92 -5.42
CA ASP A 111 23.25 3.46 -5.36
C ASP A 111 22.32 2.87 -4.29
N ILE A 112 22.31 3.44 -3.08
CA ILE A 112 21.39 3.01 -2.01
C ILE A 112 19.93 3.20 -2.44
N ALA A 113 19.58 4.35 -3.01
CA ALA A 113 18.22 4.64 -3.47
C ALA A 113 17.78 3.66 -4.56
N ALA A 114 18.64 3.38 -5.54
CA ALA A 114 18.38 2.45 -6.64
C ALA A 114 18.21 1.00 -6.14
N SER A 115 19.12 0.52 -5.30
CA SER A 115 19.04 -0.82 -4.71
C SER A 115 17.81 -0.97 -3.80
N PHE A 116 17.49 0.05 -3.00
CA PHE A 116 16.29 0.06 -2.16
C PHE A 116 15.02 -0.01 -3.01
N GLN A 117 14.87 0.88 -3.99
CA GLN A 117 13.70 0.94 -4.86
C GLN A 117 13.47 -0.40 -5.57
N ARG A 118 14.52 -0.99 -6.14
CA ARG A 118 14.45 -2.29 -6.78
C ARG A 118 13.92 -3.37 -5.84
N VAL A 119 14.49 -3.52 -4.65
CA VAL A 119 14.09 -4.59 -3.71
C VAL A 119 12.72 -4.33 -3.08
N ALA A 120 12.38 -3.08 -2.78
CA ALA A 120 11.05 -2.71 -2.27
C ALA A 120 9.94 -3.01 -3.29
N VAL A 121 10.21 -2.72 -4.58
CA VAL A 121 9.27 -2.98 -5.67
C VAL A 121 9.22 -4.46 -6.01
N LEU A 122 10.34 -5.19 -5.95
CA LEU A 122 10.35 -6.64 -6.16
C LEU A 122 9.46 -7.36 -5.14
N HIS A 123 9.50 -6.97 -3.86
CA HIS A 123 8.58 -7.49 -2.86
C HIS A 123 7.12 -7.16 -3.19
N LEU A 124 6.85 -5.93 -3.66
CA LEU A 124 5.51 -5.54 -4.11
C LEU A 124 5.02 -6.40 -5.28
N GLU A 125 5.87 -6.64 -6.28
CA GLU A 125 5.59 -7.51 -7.43
C GLU A 125 5.24 -8.93 -7.00
N GLU A 126 6.03 -9.52 -6.08
CA GLU A 126 5.80 -10.88 -5.59
C GLU A 126 4.43 -11.03 -4.89
N ARG A 127 4.03 -10.04 -4.07
CA ARG A 127 2.72 -10.08 -3.40
C ARG A 127 1.57 -9.82 -4.37
N CYS A 128 1.72 -8.89 -5.30
CA CYS A 128 0.72 -8.62 -6.33
C CYS A 128 0.51 -9.83 -7.26
N GLN A 129 1.59 -10.49 -7.70
CA GLN A 129 1.51 -11.69 -8.53
C GLN A 129 0.71 -12.79 -7.83
N ARG A 130 1.05 -13.09 -6.56
CA ARG A 130 0.33 -14.10 -5.79
C ARG A 130 -1.14 -13.74 -5.55
N ALA A 131 -1.41 -12.47 -5.24
CA ALA A 131 -2.78 -12.01 -5.04
C ALA A 131 -3.61 -12.09 -6.32
N ILE A 132 -3.02 -11.81 -7.49
CA ILE A 132 -3.66 -12.04 -8.79
C ILE A 132 -4.00 -13.52 -8.98
N GLU A 133 -3.06 -14.43 -8.71
CA GLU A 133 -3.29 -15.87 -8.84
C GLU A 133 -4.44 -16.34 -7.93
N TRP A 134 -4.49 -15.86 -6.69
CA TRP A 134 -5.57 -16.17 -5.76
C TRP A 134 -6.90 -15.57 -6.21
N ALA A 135 -6.87 -14.30 -6.63
CA ALA A 135 -8.06 -13.61 -7.12
C ALA A 135 -8.65 -14.29 -8.34
N LEU A 136 -7.83 -14.73 -9.31
CA LEU A 136 -8.29 -15.46 -10.50
C LEU A 136 -8.89 -16.83 -10.19
N LYS A 137 -8.44 -17.49 -9.11
CA LYS A 137 -9.07 -18.75 -8.65
C LYS A 137 -10.46 -18.52 -8.05
N ILE A 138 -10.62 -17.43 -7.31
CA ILE A 138 -11.88 -17.07 -6.64
C ILE A 138 -12.87 -16.48 -7.65
N GLU A 139 -12.40 -15.58 -8.51
CA GLU A 139 -13.17 -14.82 -9.48
C GLU A 139 -12.43 -14.79 -10.84
N PRO A 140 -12.62 -15.81 -11.70
CA PRO A 140 -11.95 -15.90 -12.99
C PRO A 140 -12.29 -14.75 -13.97
N SER A 141 -13.34 -13.99 -13.71
CA SER A 141 -13.79 -12.92 -14.60
C SER A 141 -13.04 -11.59 -14.42
N ILE A 142 -12.17 -11.46 -13.41
CA ILE A 142 -11.41 -10.22 -13.21
C ILE A 142 -10.53 -9.91 -14.43
N LYS A 143 -10.46 -8.62 -14.78
CA LYS A 143 -9.69 -8.14 -15.96
C LYS A 143 -8.66 -7.07 -15.61
N HIS A 144 -8.72 -6.51 -14.40
CA HIS A 144 -7.94 -5.35 -14.02
C HIS A 144 -7.30 -5.53 -12.65
N LEU A 145 -6.08 -5.04 -12.51
CA LEU A 145 -5.50 -4.68 -11.21
C LEU A 145 -5.54 -3.16 -11.11
N VAL A 146 -6.23 -2.64 -10.09
CA VAL A 146 -6.24 -1.20 -9.80
C VAL A 146 -5.21 -0.90 -8.72
N VAL A 147 -4.33 0.06 -8.95
CA VAL A 147 -3.31 0.49 -7.97
C VAL A 147 -3.47 1.98 -7.71
N SER A 148 -3.90 2.32 -6.50
CA SER A 148 -4.07 3.68 -6.01
C SER A 148 -3.12 3.98 -4.83
N GLY A 149 -3.07 5.25 -4.39
CA GLY A 149 -2.16 5.70 -3.34
C GLY A 149 -0.95 6.48 -3.87
N GLY A 150 -0.25 7.20 -3.00
CA GLY A 150 0.89 8.05 -3.38
C GLY A 150 2.00 7.30 -4.13
N VAL A 151 2.35 6.09 -3.68
CA VAL A 151 3.38 5.26 -4.30
C VAL A 151 2.96 4.75 -5.68
N ALA A 152 1.65 4.66 -5.96
CA ALA A 152 1.16 4.35 -7.30
C ALA A 152 1.45 5.45 -8.32
N SER A 153 1.97 6.62 -7.93
CA SER A 153 2.42 7.67 -8.85
C SER A 153 3.88 7.51 -9.31
N ASN A 154 4.63 6.59 -8.70
CA ASN A 154 6.02 6.30 -9.06
C ASN A 154 6.06 5.50 -10.38
N GLN A 155 6.82 5.96 -11.38
CA GLN A 155 6.80 5.36 -12.71
C GLN A 155 7.50 4.01 -12.75
N TYR A 156 8.52 3.81 -11.92
CA TYR A 156 9.16 2.51 -11.77
C TYR A 156 8.19 1.48 -11.20
N VAL A 157 7.44 1.83 -10.14
CA VAL A 157 6.37 0.96 -9.60
C VAL A 157 5.36 0.61 -10.68
N ARG A 158 4.85 1.59 -11.43
CA ARG A 158 3.88 1.38 -12.52
C ARG A 158 4.42 0.43 -13.59
N ALA A 159 5.63 0.68 -14.08
CA ALA A 159 6.24 -0.12 -15.14
C ALA A 159 6.44 -1.58 -14.70
N ARG A 160 6.83 -1.81 -13.44
CA ARG A 160 7.02 -3.14 -12.87
C ARG A 160 5.69 -3.88 -12.67
N LEU A 161 4.68 -3.23 -12.11
CA LEU A 161 3.35 -3.83 -11.96
C LEU A 161 2.65 -4.08 -13.29
N ASP A 162 2.88 -3.24 -14.30
CA ASP A 162 2.37 -3.46 -15.66
C ASP A 162 2.90 -4.78 -16.26
N GLN A 163 4.17 -5.10 -16.00
CA GLN A 163 4.75 -6.40 -16.39
C GLN A 163 4.09 -7.57 -15.66
N VAL A 164 3.79 -7.40 -14.37
CA VAL A 164 3.10 -8.43 -13.56
C VAL A 164 1.70 -8.69 -14.11
N VAL A 165 0.89 -7.66 -14.35
CA VAL A 165 -0.50 -7.87 -14.82
C VAL A 165 -0.57 -8.44 -16.23
N LYS A 166 0.33 -8.01 -17.14
CA LYS A 166 0.37 -8.50 -18.52
C LYS A 166 0.67 -9.99 -18.61
N LYS A 167 1.53 -10.51 -17.73
CA LYS A 167 1.80 -11.96 -17.62
C LYS A 167 0.55 -12.77 -17.27
N ASN A 168 -0.42 -12.16 -16.61
CA ASN A 168 -1.66 -12.79 -16.18
C ASN A 168 -2.86 -12.36 -17.06
N SER A 169 -2.62 -11.75 -18.23
CA SER A 169 -3.66 -11.25 -19.14
C SER A 169 -4.63 -10.23 -18.51
N LEU A 170 -4.15 -9.47 -17.52
CA LEU A 170 -4.87 -8.37 -16.88
C LEU A 170 -4.35 -7.01 -17.36
N GLN A 171 -5.13 -5.96 -17.11
CA GLN A 171 -4.77 -4.58 -17.39
C GLN A 171 -4.47 -3.82 -16.09
N LEU A 172 -3.42 -3.00 -16.08
CA LEU A 172 -3.10 -2.13 -14.96
C LEU A 172 -3.90 -0.84 -15.07
N VAL A 173 -4.61 -0.48 -14.02
CA VAL A 173 -5.30 0.82 -13.91
C VAL A 173 -4.69 1.58 -12.74
N CYS A 174 -4.05 2.71 -13.05
CA CYS A 174 -3.57 3.65 -12.04
C CYS A 174 -4.38 4.94 -12.17
N PRO A 175 -5.17 5.32 -11.15
CA PRO A 175 -5.91 6.58 -11.18
C PRO A 175 -4.97 7.80 -11.33
N PRO A 176 -5.50 8.95 -11.78
CA PRO A 176 -4.77 10.21 -11.79
C PRO A 176 -4.16 10.50 -10.39
N PRO A 177 -2.93 11.01 -10.30
CA PRO A 177 -2.28 11.27 -9.01
C PRO A 177 -3.10 12.12 -8.04
N SER A 178 -3.87 13.09 -8.54
CA SER A 178 -4.77 13.94 -7.75
C SER A 178 -5.90 13.18 -7.05
N LEU A 179 -6.28 12.00 -7.57
CA LEU A 179 -7.29 11.12 -7.00
C LEU A 179 -6.68 10.01 -6.12
N CYS A 180 -5.35 9.83 -6.16
CA CYS A 180 -4.65 8.79 -5.42
C CYS A 180 -4.29 9.19 -3.98
N THR A 181 -4.23 10.49 -3.68
CA THR A 181 -4.04 11.00 -2.32
C THR A 181 -5.37 11.18 -1.61
N ASP A 182 -5.42 11.02 -0.30
CA ASP A 182 -6.65 11.14 0.48
C ASP A 182 -7.36 12.48 0.21
N ASN A 183 -8.61 12.42 -0.25
CA ASN A 183 -9.39 13.58 -0.66
C ASN A 183 -10.90 13.37 -0.39
N GLY A 184 -11.68 14.46 -0.33
CA GLY A 184 -13.12 14.36 -0.09
C GLY A 184 -13.91 13.76 -1.25
N VAL A 185 -13.38 13.78 -2.48
CA VAL A 185 -14.07 13.28 -3.68
C VAL A 185 -14.27 11.76 -3.59
N MET A 186 -13.28 11.00 -3.12
CA MET A 186 -13.41 9.55 -2.97
C MET A 186 -14.48 9.17 -1.94
N VAL A 187 -14.60 9.95 -0.86
CA VAL A 187 -15.62 9.76 0.19
C VAL A 187 -17.01 10.05 -0.36
N ALA A 188 -17.18 11.19 -1.03
CA ALA A 188 -18.45 11.57 -1.66
C ALA A 188 -18.88 10.56 -2.74
N TRP A 189 -17.96 10.10 -3.59
CA TRP A 189 -18.24 9.10 -4.62
C TRP A 189 -18.70 7.78 -4.01
N THR A 190 -18.01 7.31 -2.96
CA THR A 190 -18.42 6.09 -2.22
C THR A 190 -19.82 6.24 -1.64
N GLY A 191 -20.13 7.40 -1.04
CA GLY A 191 -21.48 7.71 -0.55
C GLY A 191 -22.54 7.68 -1.64
N ILE A 192 -22.29 8.26 -2.81
CA ILE A 192 -23.21 8.25 -3.96
C ILE A 192 -23.46 6.83 -4.46
N GLU A 193 -22.42 6.00 -4.58
CA GLU A 193 -22.57 4.60 -5.02
C GLU A 193 -23.41 3.78 -4.03
N HIS A 194 -23.22 3.99 -2.73
CA HIS A 194 -24.05 3.36 -1.70
C HIS A 194 -25.50 3.86 -1.74
N PHE A 195 -25.70 5.17 -1.87
CA PHE A 195 -27.03 5.78 -1.98
C PHE A 195 -27.82 5.23 -3.18
N ARG A 196 -27.17 5.08 -4.35
CA ARG A 196 -27.77 4.48 -5.56
C ARG A 196 -28.21 3.04 -5.37
N MET A 197 -27.56 2.30 -4.48
CA MET A 197 -27.93 0.94 -4.08
C MET A 197 -29.00 0.91 -2.99
N GLY A 198 -29.59 2.06 -2.63
CA GLY A 198 -30.55 2.19 -1.55
C GLY A 198 -29.95 2.04 -0.15
N ARG A 199 -28.62 2.15 -0.01
CA ARG A 199 -27.91 2.00 1.27
C ARG A 199 -27.60 3.38 1.85
N PHE A 200 -28.54 3.90 2.63
CA PHE A 200 -28.38 5.17 3.32
C PHE A 200 -29.15 5.13 4.65
N ASP A 201 -28.65 5.88 5.61
CA ASP A 201 -29.40 6.19 6.83
C ASP A 201 -30.31 7.40 6.56
N PRO A 202 -31.48 7.49 7.22
CA PRO A 202 -32.30 8.68 7.13
C PRO A 202 -31.48 9.91 7.54
N PRO A 203 -31.74 11.08 6.92
CA PRO A 203 -31.01 12.30 7.27
C PRO A 203 -31.16 12.57 8.78
N PRO A 204 -30.09 13.04 9.45
CA PRO A 204 -30.17 13.38 10.85
C PRO A 204 -31.27 14.44 11.07
N PRO A 205 -31.92 14.46 12.24
CA PRO A 205 -32.91 15.48 12.56
C PRO A 205 -32.29 16.89 12.45
N ALA A 206 -33.11 17.89 12.09
CA ALA A 206 -32.66 19.27 11.89
C ALA A 206 -32.04 19.91 13.14
N VAL A 207 -32.32 19.35 14.31
CA VAL A 207 -31.67 19.68 15.58
C VAL A 207 -30.90 18.43 16.02
N GLU A 208 -29.57 18.46 15.89
CA GLU A 208 -28.71 17.42 16.46
C GLU A 208 -28.73 17.58 17.99
N SER A 209 -29.03 16.49 18.71
CA SER A 209 -28.89 16.48 20.16
C SER A 209 -27.42 16.69 20.54
N GLU A 210 -27.15 17.41 21.63
CA GLU A 210 -25.79 17.57 22.16
C GLU A 210 -25.10 16.22 22.47
N ASP A 211 -25.88 15.15 22.65
CA ASP A 211 -25.42 13.79 22.93
C ASP A 211 -25.20 12.92 21.67
N PHE A 212 -25.16 13.48 20.45
CA PHE A 212 -24.95 12.68 19.24
C PHE A 212 -23.53 12.09 19.19
N VAL A 213 -23.42 10.76 19.27
CA VAL A 213 -22.13 10.05 19.26
C VAL A 213 -21.87 9.42 17.90
N TYR A 214 -20.75 9.80 17.27
CA TYR A 214 -20.23 9.11 16.08
C TYR A 214 -19.50 7.82 16.49
N ASP A 215 -19.89 6.68 15.90
CA ASP A 215 -19.15 5.42 16.04
C ASP A 215 -17.89 5.42 15.17
N LEU A 216 -16.79 5.95 15.73
CA LEU A 216 -15.50 5.96 15.08
C LEU A 216 -14.80 4.59 15.23
N ARG A 217 -14.39 4.01 14.10
CA ARG A 217 -13.73 2.70 14.03
C ARG A 217 -12.31 2.82 13.46
N PRO A 218 -11.28 3.02 14.30
CA PRO A 218 -9.90 3.25 13.83
C PRO A 218 -9.28 2.11 13.02
N ARG A 219 -9.83 0.89 13.12
CA ARG A 219 -9.36 -0.31 12.40
C ARG A 219 -10.55 -1.11 11.90
N TRP A 220 -11.23 -0.56 10.91
CA TRP A 220 -12.41 -1.19 10.32
C TRP A 220 -12.01 -2.03 9.11
N PRO A 221 -12.09 -3.37 9.19
CA PRO A 221 -11.79 -4.22 8.04
C PRO A 221 -12.80 -3.98 6.90
N LEU A 222 -12.31 -3.86 5.67
CA LEU A 222 -13.17 -3.76 4.49
C LEU A 222 -13.93 -5.07 4.23
N GLY A 223 -13.24 -6.18 4.39
CA GLY A 223 -13.77 -7.52 4.13
C GLY A 223 -13.09 -8.57 4.99
N GLU A 224 -13.56 -9.80 4.86
CA GLU A 224 -12.96 -10.93 5.57
C GLU A 224 -11.59 -11.27 4.98
N GLU A 225 -10.69 -11.73 5.85
CA GLU A 225 -9.36 -12.17 5.44
C GLU A 225 -9.43 -13.53 4.74
N TYR A 226 -8.80 -13.62 3.57
CA TYR A 226 -8.75 -14.86 2.81
C TYR A 226 -8.02 -15.96 3.58
N ALA A 227 -8.64 -17.14 3.67
CA ALA A 227 -8.17 -18.21 4.55
C ALA A 227 -6.76 -18.72 4.19
N GLU A 228 -6.44 -18.85 2.90
CA GLU A 228 -5.08 -19.24 2.44
C GLU A 228 -4.03 -18.16 2.70
N GLY A 229 -4.45 -16.92 2.97
CA GLY A 229 -3.60 -15.78 3.33
C GLY A 229 -3.21 -15.68 4.80
N ARG A 230 -3.74 -16.55 5.66
CA ARG A 230 -3.43 -16.53 7.09
C ARG A 230 -2.00 -16.97 7.34
N SER A 231 -1.16 -16.01 7.72
CA SER A 231 0.14 -16.28 8.32
C SER A 231 -0.08 -16.83 9.73
N GLU A 232 0.49 -17.99 10.07
CA GLU A 232 0.50 -18.50 11.46
C GLU A 232 1.18 -17.53 12.43
N ALA A 233 2.00 -16.61 11.91
CA ALA A 233 2.78 -15.64 12.67
C ALA A 233 1.98 -14.48 13.30
N ARG A 234 0.64 -14.50 13.31
CA ARG A 234 -0.13 -13.44 13.97
C ARG A 234 0.13 -13.42 15.48
N SER A 235 0.91 -12.43 15.91
CA SER A 235 1.04 -12.01 17.29
C SER A 235 -0.34 -11.82 17.93
N LEU A 236 -0.51 -12.47 19.08
CA LEU A 236 -1.70 -12.64 19.93
C LEU A 236 -2.27 -11.33 20.55
N ARG A 237 -2.25 -10.20 19.85
CA ARG A 237 -3.08 -9.05 20.28
C ARG A 237 -4.46 -9.20 19.67
N LYS A 238 -5.36 -9.87 20.40
CA LYS A 238 -6.83 -9.79 20.21
C LYS A 238 -7.28 -8.35 20.46
N ALA A 239 -6.98 -7.43 19.55
CA ALA A 239 -7.70 -6.17 19.47
C ALA A 239 -9.17 -6.50 19.18
N ARG A 240 -10.11 -5.69 19.68
CA ARG A 240 -11.51 -5.79 19.26
C ARG A 240 -11.55 -5.57 17.74
N ILE A 241 -11.72 -6.65 16.99
CA ILE A 241 -11.90 -6.58 15.54
C ILE A 241 -13.38 -6.25 15.35
N HIS A 242 -13.67 -5.04 14.88
CA HIS A 242 -15.01 -4.68 14.44
C HIS A 242 -15.43 -5.61 13.29
N PRO A 243 -16.73 -5.94 13.16
CA PRO A 243 -17.22 -6.63 11.97
C PRO A 243 -16.78 -5.89 10.70
N SER A 244 -16.40 -6.64 9.67
CA SER A 244 -16.01 -6.06 8.40
C SER A 244 -17.16 -5.27 7.75
N LEU A 245 -16.83 -4.29 6.92
CA LEU A 245 -17.82 -3.58 6.13
C LEU A 245 -18.67 -4.57 5.30
N THR A 246 -18.03 -5.56 4.67
CA THR A 246 -18.73 -6.64 3.95
C THR A 246 -19.74 -7.37 4.83
N SER A 247 -19.35 -7.81 6.03
CA SER A 247 -20.26 -8.57 6.91
C SER A 247 -21.41 -7.73 7.44
N ILE A 248 -21.18 -6.44 7.73
CA ILE A 248 -22.25 -5.51 8.15
C ILE A 248 -23.27 -5.32 7.04
N ILE A 249 -22.82 -5.11 5.80
CA ILE A 249 -23.71 -4.92 4.65
C ILE A 249 -24.51 -6.20 4.40
N GLN A 250 -23.88 -7.38 4.47
CA GLN A 250 -24.58 -8.65 4.30
C GLN A 250 -25.64 -8.88 5.39
N ALA A 251 -25.33 -8.58 6.65
CA ALA A 251 -26.28 -8.70 7.75
C ALA A 251 -27.49 -7.77 7.59
N SER A 252 -27.27 -6.53 7.12
CA SER A 252 -28.35 -5.58 6.83
C SER A 252 -29.29 -6.07 5.72
N LEU A 253 -28.75 -6.68 4.65
CA LEU A 253 -29.56 -7.22 3.56
C LEU A 253 -30.42 -8.41 3.99
N GLN A 254 -29.93 -9.26 4.91
CA GLN A 254 -30.69 -10.39 5.44
C GLN A 254 -31.85 -9.98 6.34
N GLN A 255 -31.82 -8.80 6.94
CA GLN A 255 -32.89 -8.27 7.78
C GLN A 255 -34.03 -7.60 6.99
N GLN A 256 -33.83 -7.34 5.70
CA GLN A 256 -34.81 -6.72 4.80
C GLN A 256 -35.67 -7.75 4.03
N HIS A 257 -35.38 -9.04 4.17
CA HIS A 257 -36.11 -10.17 3.57
C HIS A 257 -36.86 -10.97 4.63
#